data_AF-A0A7G9TE19-F1
#
_entry.id   AF-A0A7G9TE19-F1
#
_cell.length_a   1.000
_cell.length_b   1.000
_cell.length_c   1.000
_cell.angle_alpha   90.00
_cell.angle_beta   90.00
_cell.angle_gamma   90.00
#
_symmetry.space_group_name_H-M   'P 1'
#
loop_
_entity.id
_entity.type
_entity.pdbx_description
1 polymer ?
#
loop_
_entity_poly.entity_id
_entity_poly.type
_entity_poly.pdbx_seq_one_letter_code
_entity_poly.pdbx_strand_id
1 'polypeptide(L)'
;MKRPLTPQEKKALSLENDRRNVVAESQWGGRDAIAKRKQWVNQSHRKAVHQELSALSGGLPADPEAVESAVAATKRHNWRKQPDVPLKEALLLRRSIKPEGSDNEP
;
A
#
# COMPACT_ATOMS: atom_id res chain seq x y z
N MET A 1 -1.85 -36.42 -7.62
CA MET A 1 -2.40 -36.12 -6.28
C MET A 1 -1.39 -35.26 -5.52
N LYS A 2 -1.83 -34.24 -4.77
CA LYS A 2 -0.90 -33.42 -3.96
C LYS A 2 -0.41 -34.24 -2.76
N ARG A 3 0.90 -34.17 -2.47
CA ARG A 3 1.51 -34.84 -1.30
C ARG A 3 0.86 -34.31 -0.01
N PRO A 4 0.52 -35.18 0.96
CA PRO A 4 0.01 -34.72 2.25
C PRO A 4 1.06 -33.90 2.98
N LEU A 5 0.67 -32.72 3.46
CA LEU A 5 1.54 -31.83 4.22
C LEU A 5 1.75 -32.37 5.62
N THR A 6 2.99 -32.32 6.11
CA THR A 6 3.31 -32.63 7.51
C THR A 6 2.70 -31.57 8.44
N PRO A 7 2.53 -31.87 9.75
CA PRO A 7 2.11 -30.86 10.72
C PRO A 7 2.99 -29.60 10.72
N GLN A 8 4.31 -29.76 10.56
CA GLN A 8 5.26 -28.65 10.50
C GLN A 8 5.04 -27.79 9.24
N GLU A 9 4.83 -28.42 8.08
CA GLU A 9 4.55 -27.73 6.82
C GLU A 9 3.20 -26.97 6.90
N LYS A 10 2.18 -27.58 7.50
CA LYS A 10 0.89 -26.91 7.77
C LYS A 10 1.07 -25.69 8.67
N LYS A 11 1.88 -25.81 9.72
CA LYS A 11 2.15 -24.68 10.64
C LYS A 11 2.90 -23.55 9.92
N ALA A 12 3.90 -23.87 9.11
CA ALA A 12 4.64 -22.89 8.33
C ALA A 12 3.71 -22.13 7.36
N LEU A 13 2.88 -22.84 6.62
CA LEU A 13 1.88 -22.24 5.72
C LEU A 13 0.86 -21.38 6.47
N SER A 14 0.40 -21.84 7.64
CA SER A 14 -0.52 -21.07 8.47
C SER A 14 0.11 -19.74 8.92
N LEU A 15 1.38 -19.73 9.31
CA LEU A 15 2.08 -18.51 9.76
C LEU A 15 2.39 -17.52 8.62
N GLU A 16 2.54 -18.02 7.39
CA GLU A 16 2.77 -17.22 6.19
C GLU A 16 1.46 -16.60 5.66
N ASN A 17 0.36 -17.37 5.71
CA ASN A 17 -0.91 -16.99 5.14
C ASN A 17 -1.80 -16.16 6.10
N ASP A 18 -1.68 -16.36 7.42
CA ASP A 18 -2.33 -15.48 8.40
C ASP A 18 -1.61 -14.12 8.39
N ARG A 19 -2.33 -13.04 8.10
CA ARG A 19 -1.78 -11.68 7.98
C ARG A 19 -2.40 -10.74 9.00
N ARG A 20 -1.57 -9.90 9.63
CA ARG A 20 -1.93 -8.98 10.71
C ARG A 20 -1.59 -7.55 10.35
N ASN A 21 -2.52 -6.65 10.64
CA ASN A 21 -2.27 -5.22 10.58
C ASN A 21 -1.37 -4.83 11.76
N VAL A 22 -0.16 -4.32 11.46
CA VAL A 22 0.82 -3.85 12.45
C VAL A 22 0.99 -2.34 12.44
N VAL A 23 0.33 -1.63 11.51
CA VAL A 23 0.54 -0.20 11.25
C VAL A 23 -0.58 0.66 11.83
N ALA A 24 -1.83 0.20 11.75
CA ALA A 24 -2.96 0.94 12.30
C ALA A 24 -3.45 0.28 13.59
N GLU A 25 -3.66 1.10 14.62
CA GLU A 25 -4.22 0.70 15.92
C GLU A 25 -5.60 0.02 15.79
N SER A 26 -6.32 0.28 14.68
CA SER A 26 -7.62 -0.33 14.39
C SER A 26 -7.84 -0.65 12.91
N GLN A 27 -8.65 -1.67 12.64
CA GLN A 27 -9.02 -2.07 11.26
C GLN A 27 -9.81 -0.99 10.51
N TRP A 28 -10.57 -0.14 11.23
CA TRP A 28 -11.33 0.96 10.63
C TRP A 28 -10.39 2.07 10.14
N GLY A 29 -9.38 2.43 10.93
CA GLY A 29 -8.39 3.43 10.53
C GLY A 29 -7.65 3.06 9.23
N GLY A 30 -7.36 1.77 9.04
CA GLY A 30 -6.77 1.27 7.80
C GLY A 30 -7.67 1.47 6.57
N ARG A 31 -8.98 1.22 6.71
CA ARG A 31 -9.96 1.44 5.61
C ARG A 31 -10.00 2.90 5.19
N ASP A 32 -10.05 3.82 6.15
CA ASP A 32 -10.10 5.26 5.90
C ASP A 32 -8.81 5.78 5.27
N ALA A 33 -7.65 5.32 5.77
CA ALA A 33 -6.36 5.69 5.21
C ALA A 33 -6.22 5.26 3.75
N ILE A 34 -6.68 4.04 3.41
CA ILE A 34 -6.72 3.53 2.04
C ILE A 34 -7.60 4.42 1.16
N ALA A 35 -8.80 4.77 1.62
CA ALA A 35 -9.71 5.64 0.87
C ALA A 35 -9.09 7.01 0.61
N LYS A 36 -8.56 7.66 1.66
CA LYS A 36 -7.87 8.96 1.57
C LYS A 36 -6.71 8.92 0.60
N ARG A 37 -5.88 7.87 0.63
CA ARG A 37 -4.71 7.78 -0.26
C ARG A 37 -5.10 7.53 -1.71
N LYS A 38 -6.13 6.72 -1.99
CA LYS A 38 -6.70 6.59 -3.34
C LYS A 38 -7.21 7.93 -3.87
N GLN A 39 -7.94 8.67 -3.03
CA GLN A 39 -8.45 9.99 -3.38
C GLN A 39 -7.32 10.95 -3.72
N TRP A 40 -6.29 11.03 -2.87
CA TRP A 40 -5.13 11.89 -3.07
C TRP A 40 -4.39 11.59 -4.38
N VAL A 41 -4.16 10.31 -4.70
CA VAL A 41 -3.50 9.90 -5.95
C VAL A 41 -4.28 10.34 -7.18
N ASN A 42 -5.62 10.27 -7.13
CA ASN A 42 -6.45 10.69 -8.26
C ASN A 42 -6.57 12.22 -8.36
N GLN A 43 -6.62 12.92 -7.23
CA GLN A 43 -6.68 14.38 -7.20
C GLN A 43 -5.36 15.00 -7.68
N SER A 44 -4.22 14.53 -7.18
CA SER A 44 -2.89 14.98 -7.61
C SER A 44 -2.67 14.75 -9.11
N HIS A 45 -3.03 13.58 -9.62
CA HIS A 45 -2.94 13.29 -11.06
C HIS A 45 -3.82 14.23 -11.89
N ARG A 46 -5.09 14.42 -11.52
CA ARG A 46 -5.98 15.36 -12.22
C ARG A 46 -5.45 16.79 -12.19
N LYS A 47 -4.90 17.22 -11.06
CA LYS A 47 -4.30 18.55 -10.92
C LYS A 47 -3.07 18.70 -11.84
N ALA A 48 -2.19 17.71 -11.88
CA ALA A 48 -1.02 17.72 -12.76
C ALA A 48 -1.43 17.80 -14.23
N VAL A 49 -2.38 16.95 -14.67
CA VAL A 49 -2.91 16.99 -16.04
C VAL A 49 -3.50 18.37 -16.36
N HIS A 50 -4.31 18.94 -15.45
CA HIS A 50 -4.88 20.27 -15.68
C HIS A 50 -3.81 21.37 -15.78
N GLN A 51 -2.72 21.28 -15.02
CA GLN A 51 -1.61 22.23 -15.11
C GLN A 51 -0.92 22.16 -16.47
N GLU A 52 -0.61 20.94 -16.96
CA GLU A 52 -0.03 20.73 -18.28
C GLU A 52 -0.95 21.26 -19.40
N LEU A 53 -2.25 20.94 -19.34
CA LEU A 53 -3.23 21.44 -20.31
C LEU A 53 -3.38 22.96 -20.27
N SER A 54 -3.35 23.56 -19.08
CA SER A 54 -3.42 25.01 -18.92
C SER A 54 -2.18 25.72 -19.48
N ALA A 55 -1.01 25.09 -19.41
CA ALA A 55 0.22 25.63 -19.99
C ALA A 55 0.16 25.64 -21.53
N LEU A 56 -0.44 24.61 -22.13
CA LEU A 56 -0.63 24.51 -23.59
C LEU A 56 -1.71 25.46 -24.13
N SER A 57 -2.72 25.80 -23.32
CA SER A 57 -3.87 26.61 -23.74
C SER A 57 -3.58 28.12 -23.83
N GLY A 58 -2.34 28.56 -23.54
CA GLY A 58 -1.94 29.97 -23.58
C GLY A 58 -1.91 30.61 -24.97
N GLY A 59 -2.02 29.81 -26.04
CA GLY A 59 -2.19 30.26 -27.42
C GLY A 59 -3.29 29.45 -28.11
N LEU A 60 -4.20 30.12 -28.82
CA LEU A 60 -5.26 29.55 -29.66
C LEU A 60 -4.83 28.33 -30.51
N PRO A 61 -5.82 27.56 -30.98
CA PRO A 61 -6.19 26.26 -30.40
C PRO A 61 -4.98 25.35 -30.21
N ALA A 62 -4.94 24.67 -29.05
CA ALA A 62 -3.88 23.72 -28.75
C ALA A 62 -3.88 22.58 -29.78
N ASP A 63 -2.70 22.30 -30.34
CA ASP A 63 -2.47 21.17 -31.22
C ASP A 63 -2.91 19.86 -30.52
N PRO A 64 -3.85 19.09 -31.09
CA PRO A 64 -4.37 17.88 -30.47
C PRO A 64 -3.27 16.86 -30.16
N GLU A 65 -2.23 16.75 -30.99
CA GLU A 65 -1.14 15.79 -30.77
C GLU A 65 -0.27 16.18 -29.57
N ALA A 66 0.00 17.48 -29.42
CA ALA A 66 0.70 18.03 -28.25
C ALA A 66 -0.10 17.83 -26.95
N VAL A 67 -1.43 18.01 -27.01
CA VAL A 67 -2.34 17.78 -25.87
C VAL A 67 -2.32 16.31 -25.45
N GLU A 68 -2.49 15.38 -26.38
CA GLU A 68 -2.46 13.95 -26.09
C GLU A 68 -1.11 13.53 -25.50
N SER A 69 -0.01 14.01 -26.09
CA SER A 69 1.34 13.73 -25.62
C SER A 69 1.58 14.22 -24.19
N ALA A 70 1.13 15.42 -23.85
CA ALA A 70 1.28 15.98 -22.50
C ALA A 70 0.47 15.19 -21.44
N VAL A 71 -0.75 14.79 -21.79
CA VAL A 71 -1.57 13.93 -20.90
C VAL A 71 -0.91 12.57 -20.71
N ALA A 72 -0.41 11.96 -21.79
CA ALA A 72 0.27 10.66 -21.73
C ALA A 72 1.59 10.71 -20.95
N ALA A 73 2.33 11.82 -21.04
CA ALA A 73 3.56 12.05 -20.29
C ALA A 73 3.32 12.30 -18.79
N THR A 74 2.13 12.76 -18.41
CA THR A 74 1.80 13.07 -17.00
C THR A 74 1.75 11.80 -16.17
N LYS A 75 2.69 11.66 -15.23
CA LYS A 75 2.80 10.45 -14.39
C LYS A 75 1.86 10.50 -13.20
N ARG A 76 1.00 9.48 -13.09
CA ARG A 76 0.24 9.21 -11.87
C ARG A 76 1.15 8.64 -10.78
N HIS A 77 0.95 9.05 -9.53
CA HIS A 77 1.62 8.41 -8.39
C HIS A 77 1.33 6.90 -8.35
N ASN A 78 2.40 6.09 -8.26
CA ASN A 78 2.30 4.64 -8.19
C ASN A 78 1.96 4.19 -6.77
N TRP A 79 0.69 4.32 -6.39
CA TRP A 79 0.18 3.80 -5.13
C TRP A 79 -0.50 2.46 -5.32
N ARG A 80 -0.20 1.52 -4.42
CA ARG A 80 -0.86 0.22 -4.34
C ARG A 80 -1.14 -0.10 -2.88
N LYS A 81 -2.29 -0.73 -2.62
CA LYS A 81 -2.58 -1.28 -1.31
C LYS A 81 -1.59 -2.44 -1.07
N GLN A 82 -0.77 -2.32 -0.04
CA GLN A 82 0.09 -3.41 0.40
C GLN A 82 -0.72 -4.40 1.24
N PRO A 83 -0.44 -5.70 1.14
CA PRO A 83 -1.01 -6.67 2.07
C PRO A 83 -0.52 -6.42 3.49
N ASP A 84 -1.31 -6.86 4.47
CA ASP A 84 -0.92 -6.90 5.87
C ASP A 84 0.26 -7.86 6.09
N VAL A 85 0.99 -7.67 7.19
CA VAL A 85 2.24 -8.39 7.49
C VAL A 85 1.94 -9.82 7.90
N PRO A 86 2.68 -10.84 7.41
CA PRO A 86 2.51 -12.23 7.85
C PRO A 86 2.65 -12.39 9.37
N LEU A 87 1.88 -13.30 9.96
CA LEU A 87 1.89 -13.53 11.40
C LEU A 87 3.29 -13.93 11.88
N LYS A 88 4.05 -14.70 11.08
CA LYS A 88 5.44 -15.03 11.36
C LYS A 88 6.29 -13.79 11.65
N GLU A 89 6.17 -12.76 10.80
CA GLU A 89 6.92 -11.51 10.93
C GLU A 89 6.39 -10.64 12.08
N ALA A 90 5.08 -10.57 12.24
CA ALA A 90 4.46 -9.85 13.36
C ALA A 90 4.91 -10.39 14.73
N LEU A 91 5.09 -11.71 14.85
CA LEU A 91 5.61 -12.33 16.06
C LEU A 91 7.09 -11.96 16.31
N LEU A 92 7.91 -11.87 15.26
CA LEU A 92 9.31 -11.42 15.40
C LEU A 92 9.38 -9.97 15.89
N LEU A 93 8.57 -9.08 15.30
CA LEU A 93 8.46 -7.68 15.71
C LEU A 93 8.03 -7.54 17.18
N ARG A 94 7.06 -8.35 17.63
CA ARG A 94 6.62 -8.32 19.03
C ARG A 94 7.71 -8.81 19.99
N ARG A 95 8.49 -9.83 19.59
CA ARG A 95 9.60 -10.35 20.41
C ARG A 95 10.73 -9.33 20.55
N SER A 96 11.03 -8.56 19.50
CA SER A 96 12.03 -7.49 19.58
C SER A 96 11.60 -6.29 20.42
N ILE A 97 10.30 -6.10 20.62
CA ILE A 97 9.74 -5.01 21.45
C ILE A 97 9.72 -5.38 22.95
N LYS A 98 10.01 -6.64 23.32
CA LYS A 98 10.00 -7.05 24.73
C LYS A 98 11.05 -6.23 25.51
N PRO A 99 10.65 -5.41 26.49
CA PRO A 99 11.60 -4.67 27.30
C PRO A 99 12.43 -5.64 28.14
N GLU A 100 13.72 -5.37 28.31
CA GLU A 100 14.55 -6.07 29.29
C GLU A 100 13.88 -5.95 30.67
N GLY A 101 13.47 -7.09 31.26
CA GLY A 101 12.89 -7.10 32.61
C GLY A 101 11.58 -7.88 32.81
N SER A 102 11.09 -8.65 31.84
CA SER A 102 9.89 -9.50 32.04
C SER A 102 10.22 -10.94 32.48
N ASP A 103 11.37 -11.18 33.10
CA ASP A 103 11.70 -12.43 33.76
C ASP A 103 11.62 -12.19 35.27
N ASN A 104 10.38 -12.15 35.77
CA ASN A 104 10.10 -12.36 37.18
C ASN A 104 9.01 -13.43 37.25
N GLU A 105 9.47 -14.67 37.22
CA GLU A 105 8.74 -15.84 37.72
C GLU A 105 8.63 -15.74 39.25
N PRO A 106 7.60 -16.36 39.83
CA PRO A 106 7.78 -17.29 40.94
C PRO A 106 7.85 -18.74 40.44
#